data_AF-A0A4P2QTE2-F1
#
_entry.id   AF-A0A4P2QTE2-F1
#
_cell.length_a   1.000
_cell.length_b   1.000
_cell.length_c   1.000
_cell.angle_alpha   90.00
_cell.angle_beta   90.00
_cell.angle_gamma   90.00
#
_symmetry.space_group_name_H-M   'P 1'
#
loop_
_entity.id
_entity.type
_entity.pdbx_description
1 polymer ?
#
loop_
_entity_poly.entity_id
_entity_poly.type
_entity_poly.pdbx_seq_one_letter_code
_entity_poly.pdbx_strand_id
1 'polypeptide(L)'
;MRRGRGREGLPRAEAGARASACPRAVLVAALSRRLARAVPVASLSRRLARPVLVASLALVVLAPLACRRESATSTSAPSSPSSPAASSAASAAPRPPSPRLTDPRWRLAAGDDPLERARLAEAEGATGLLAALEDGGDIALTALGALPYADDADLALAPLAERARAASGPSLTPLLEALLGIAGRPPRPREPLDPDGARAAAAALVELSGRRDLPAEQRALAISAARALAERGLVDPRDIPADLDPEGSDAGSAGAQAPRP
;
A
#
# COMPACT_ATOMS: atom_id res chain seq x y z
N MET A 1 -27.94 60.40 -17.09
CA MET A 1 -28.65 60.19 -15.80
C MET A 1 -27.99 59.00 -15.13
N ARG A 2 -27.01 59.18 -14.23
CA ARG A 2 -27.08 59.53 -12.80
C ARG A 2 -27.64 58.40 -11.92
N ARG A 3 -26.78 57.95 -10.98
CA ARG A 3 -27.02 57.22 -9.72
C ARG A 3 -27.15 55.69 -9.87
N GLY A 4 -26.55 54.87 -9.02
CA GLY A 4 -25.76 55.19 -7.83
C GLY A 4 -25.14 53.96 -7.16
N ARG A 5 -24.01 54.24 -6.54
CA ARG A 5 -23.27 53.47 -5.53
C ARG A 5 -24.19 52.79 -4.51
N GLY A 6 -23.87 51.55 -4.17
CA GLY A 6 -24.28 50.88 -2.94
C GLY A 6 -23.22 49.86 -2.51
N ARG A 7 -22.07 50.35 -2.01
CA ARG A 7 -21.08 49.55 -1.27
C ARG A 7 -21.46 49.63 0.22
N GLU A 8 -22.21 48.66 0.70
CA GLU A 8 -22.29 48.34 2.13
C GLU A 8 -21.31 47.16 2.32
N GLY A 9 -20.22 47.29 3.06
CA GLY A 9 -20.20 47.73 4.45
C GLY A 9 -20.26 46.51 5.38
N LEU A 10 -19.49 45.45 5.10
CA LEU A 10 -19.39 44.31 6.01
C LEU A 10 -18.34 44.59 7.10
N PRO A 11 -18.70 44.46 8.38
CA PRO A 11 -17.84 44.75 9.50
C PRO A 11 -16.70 43.73 9.61
N ARG A 12 -15.49 44.27 9.72
CA ARG A 12 -14.25 43.56 10.02
C ARG A 12 -14.31 43.14 11.50
N ALA A 13 -14.70 41.89 11.76
CA ALA A 13 -14.63 41.32 13.10
C ALA A 13 -13.17 40.99 13.43
N GLU A 14 -12.49 41.93 14.07
CA GLU A 14 -11.26 41.68 14.82
C GLU A 14 -11.59 40.88 16.08
N ALA A 15 -11.58 39.55 15.96
CA ALA A 15 -11.58 38.67 17.12
C ALA A 15 -10.12 38.32 17.46
N GLY A 16 -9.56 39.09 18.40
CA GLY A 16 -8.29 38.80 19.03
C GLY A 16 -8.35 37.47 19.78
N ALA A 17 -7.72 36.44 19.21
CA ALA A 17 -7.40 35.22 19.93
C ALA A 17 -6.11 35.46 20.73
N ARG A 18 -6.31 35.80 21.99
CA ARG A 18 -5.27 35.90 23.02
C ARG A 18 -4.47 34.60 23.05
N ALA A 19 -3.16 34.74 22.87
CA ALA A 19 -2.17 33.73 23.13
C ALA A 19 -2.31 33.23 24.59
N SER A 20 -2.93 32.06 24.76
CA SER A 20 -2.93 31.33 26.02
C SER A 20 -1.69 30.44 26.03
N ALA A 21 -0.58 31.00 26.49
CA ALA A 21 0.61 30.26 26.86
C ALA A 21 0.27 29.33 28.02
N CYS A 22 0.10 28.04 27.74
CA CYS A 22 0.05 26.99 28.76
C CYS A 22 1.49 26.53 29.06
N PRO A 23 2.04 26.78 30.25
CA PRO A 23 3.27 26.13 30.68
C PRO A 23 2.91 24.71 31.13
N ARG A 24 3.12 23.73 30.27
CA ARG A 24 2.99 22.31 30.62
C ARG A 24 4.27 21.54 30.29
N ALA A 25 5.40 22.14 30.65
CA ALA A 25 6.63 21.42 30.92
C ALA A 25 6.70 21.17 32.43
N VAL A 26 7.30 20.04 32.81
CA VAL A 26 7.60 19.61 34.19
C VAL A 26 6.45 18.90 34.94
N LEU A 27 6.09 17.68 34.53
CA LEU A 27 5.74 16.57 35.48
C LEU A 27 5.42 15.21 34.82
N VAL A 28 6.17 14.75 33.80
CA VAL A 28 6.10 13.33 33.36
C VAL A 28 7.51 12.77 33.11
N ALA A 29 8.45 13.06 34.01
CA ALA A 29 9.80 12.48 33.99
C ALA A 29 10.02 11.42 35.09
N ALA A 30 9.00 11.05 35.87
CA ALA A 30 9.18 10.24 37.07
C ALA A 30 8.39 8.91 37.14
N LEU A 31 7.60 8.53 36.13
CA LEU A 31 6.72 7.35 36.23
C LEU A 31 6.90 6.24 35.17
N SER A 32 7.76 6.42 34.16
CA SER A 32 7.99 5.37 33.13
C SER A 32 9.16 4.43 33.43
N ARG A 33 9.90 4.63 34.54
CA ARG A 33 11.02 3.75 34.95
C ARG A 33 10.59 2.51 35.75
N ARG A 34 9.30 2.20 35.88
CA ARG A 34 8.81 1.13 36.78
C ARG A 34 7.93 0.05 36.14
N LEU A 35 8.04 -0.20 34.83
CA LEU A 35 7.44 -1.39 34.20
C LEU A 35 8.41 -2.16 33.29
N ALA A 36 9.73 -2.01 33.50
CA ALA A 36 10.69 -3.03 33.09
C ALA A 36 10.70 -4.17 34.12
N ARG A 37 9.56 -4.87 34.27
CA ARG A 37 9.56 -6.20 34.86
C ARG A 37 9.77 -7.15 33.69
N ALA A 38 11.04 -7.49 33.46
CA ALA A 38 11.41 -8.65 32.66
C ALA A 38 10.61 -9.84 33.21
N VAL A 39 9.63 -10.31 32.44
CA VAL A 39 9.06 -11.63 32.65
C VAL A 39 10.14 -12.59 32.18
N PRO A 40 10.73 -13.42 33.05
CA PRO A 40 11.59 -14.49 32.59
C PRO A 40 10.73 -15.45 31.78
N VAL A 41 10.84 -15.39 30.45
CA VAL A 41 10.32 -16.43 29.59
C VAL A 41 11.20 -17.64 29.86
N ALA A 42 10.72 -18.50 30.75
CA ALA A 42 11.33 -19.78 31.05
C ALA A 42 11.49 -20.55 29.74
N SER A 43 12.75 -20.71 29.32
CA SER A 43 13.17 -21.63 28.29
C SER A 43 12.85 -23.07 28.73
N LEU A 44 11.66 -23.56 28.40
CA LEU A 44 11.30 -24.97 28.54
C LEU A 44 11.90 -25.78 27.39
N SER A 45 13.21 -25.97 27.50
CA SER A 45 13.97 -26.98 26.77
C SER A 45 13.69 -28.37 27.37
N ARG A 46 12.69 -29.12 26.87
CA ARG A 46 12.61 -30.58 27.04
C ARG A 46 11.94 -31.19 25.80
N ARG A 47 12.72 -31.67 24.82
CA ARG A 47 13.24 -33.05 24.75
C ARG A 47 12.15 -34.13 24.89
N LEU A 48 11.48 -34.41 23.79
CA LEU A 48 10.95 -35.74 23.42
C LEU A 48 11.02 -35.78 21.88
N ALA A 49 12.14 -36.17 21.26
CA ALA A 49 12.51 -37.57 21.03
C ALA A 49 11.28 -38.44 20.71
N ARG A 50 10.85 -38.44 19.44
CA ARG A 50 10.17 -39.58 18.84
C ARG A 50 10.90 -39.99 17.57
N PRO A 51 11.67 -41.09 17.61
CA PRO A 51 12.22 -41.70 16.43
C PRO A 51 11.28 -42.79 15.88
N VAL A 52 11.47 -43.10 14.59
CA VAL A 52 11.12 -44.34 13.87
C VAL A 52 9.65 -44.62 13.50
N LEU A 53 9.38 -44.58 12.19
CA LEU A 53 8.74 -45.61 11.32
C LEU A 53 8.36 -44.88 10.01
N VAL A 54 9.10 -44.94 8.89
CA VAL A 54 9.38 -46.09 7.99
C VAL A 54 8.18 -47.03 7.84
N ALA A 55 7.81 -47.31 6.58
CA ALA A 55 6.59 -47.96 6.07
C ALA A 55 5.42 -46.96 5.89
N SER A 56 4.97 -46.63 4.68
CA SER A 56 4.56 -47.60 3.65
C SER A 56 4.84 -47.10 2.24
N LEU A 57 5.75 -47.83 1.60
CA LEU A 57 5.86 -48.04 0.17
C LEU A 57 4.82 -49.09 -0.21
N ALA A 58 3.88 -48.78 -1.11
CA ALA A 58 3.38 -49.67 -2.19
C ALA A 58 2.01 -49.25 -2.75
N LEU A 59 1.95 -49.28 -4.09
CA LEU A 59 0.79 -49.53 -4.95
C LEU A 59 -0.37 -48.52 -4.97
N VAL A 60 -0.47 -47.74 -6.05
CA VAL A 60 -1.54 -47.82 -7.08
C VAL A 60 -0.95 -47.19 -8.36
N VAL A 61 -0.37 -47.99 -9.27
CA VAL A 61 -0.98 -48.49 -10.52
C VAL A 61 -1.18 -47.41 -11.60
N LEU A 62 -0.34 -47.54 -12.62
CA LEU A 62 -0.57 -47.32 -14.06
C LEU A 62 -1.77 -46.46 -14.49
N ALA A 63 -1.47 -45.37 -15.21
CA ALA A 63 -2.24 -44.96 -16.38
C ALA A 63 -1.28 -44.51 -17.51
N PRO A 64 -1.15 -45.27 -18.60
CA PRO A 64 -0.37 -44.90 -19.77
C PRO A 64 -1.21 -44.14 -20.82
N LEU A 65 -0.54 -43.32 -21.62
CA LEU A 65 -0.80 -43.05 -23.04
C LEU A 65 -2.21 -42.62 -23.48
N ALA A 66 -2.41 -41.29 -23.60
CA ALA A 66 -3.30 -40.59 -24.56
C ALA A 66 -3.21 -39.09 -24.20
N CYS A 67 -3.01 -38.08 -25.04
CA CYS A 67 -3.15 -37.83 -26.47
C CYS A 67 -2.34 -36.54 -26.72
N ARG A 68 -1.41 -36.51 -27.68
CA ARG A 68 -1.64 -36.14 -29.08
C ARG A 68 -1.06 -34.76 -29.35
N ARG A 69 0.08 -34.82 -30.04
CA ARG A 69 0.80 -33.76 -30.72
C ARG A 69 -0.11 -33.21 -31.83
N GLU A 70 -0.55 -31.96 -31.71
CA GLU A 70 -1.19 -31.24 -32.83
C GLU A 70 -0.16 -30.23 -33.38
N SER A 71 0.05 -30.34 -34.67
CA SER A 71 1.11 -29.70 -35.44
C SER A 71 0.92 -28.19 -35.59
N ALA A 72 2.06 -27.52 -35.71
CA ALA A 72 2.19 -26.18 -36.24
C ALA A 72 1.38 -26.01 -37.55
N THR A 73 0.63 -24.90 -37.65
CA THR A 73 0.32 -24.26 -38.93
C THR A 73 0.62 -22.78 -38.77
N SER A 74 1.83 -22.42 -39.19
CA SER A 74 2.25 -21.06 -39.43
C SER A 74 1.52 -20.52 -40.65
N THR A 75 0.36 -19.88 -40.45
CA THR A 75 -0.26 -19.05 -41.48
C THR A 75 0.34 -17.65 -41.39
N SER A 76 1.39 -17.41 -42.18
CA SER A 76 1.79 -16.06 -42.56
C SER A 76 0.69 -15.49 -43.47
N ALA A 77 0.06 -14.39 -43.05
CA ALA A 77 -0.84 -13.60 -43.86
C ALA A 77 -0.60 -12.09 -43.58
N PRO A 78 -0.79 -11.24 -44.60
CA PRO A 78 0.04 -10.06 -44.83
C PRO A 78 -0.32 -8.83 -43.97
N SER A 79 0.73 -8.06 -43.71
CA SER A 79 0.75 -6.72 -43.13
C SER A 79 -0.32 -5.81 -43.74
N SER A 80 -1.34 -5.49 -42.95
CA SER A 80 -2.26 -4.39 -43.26
C SER A 80 -1.62 -3.07 -42.83
N PRO A 81 -1.66 -2.03 -43.69
CA PRO A 81 -1.02 -0.76 -43.44
C PRO A 81 -1.69 0.00 -42.29
N SER A 82 -0.84 0.60 -41.47
CA SER A 82 -1.15 1.52 -40.37
C SER A 82 -2.21 2.55 -40.76
N SER A 83 -3.40 2.43 -40.17
CA SER A 83 -4.33 3.55 -40.07
C SER A 83 -3.89 4.44 -38.90
N PRO A 84 -3.75 5.77 -39.10
CA PRO A 84 -3.42 6.68 -38.01
C PRO A 84 -4.57 6.65 -37.00
N ALA A 85 -4.27 6.24 -35.77
CA ALA A 85 -5.19 6.31 -34.65
C ALA A 85 -5.53 7.78 -34.40
N ALA A 86 -6.65 8.22 -34.96
CA ALA A 86 -7.30 9.45 -34.57
C ALA A 86 -7.59 9.34 -33.07
N SER A 87 -6.84 10.11 -32.27
CA SER A 87 -7.12 10.35 -30.86
C SER A 87 -8.55 10.85 -30.75
N SER A 88 -9.46 9.91 -30.57
CA SER A 88 -10.85 10.17 -30.27
C SER A 88 -10.84 10.74 -28.87
N ALA A 89 -10.76 12.08 -28.78
CA ALA A 89 -11.22 12.84 -27.65
C ALA A 89 -12.72 12.58 -27.53
N ALA A 90 -13.06 11.38 -27.04
CA ALA A 90 -14.41 10.96 -26.82
C ALA A 90 -14.98 11.94 -25.80
N SER A 91 -15.89 12.76 -26.28
CA SER A 91 -16.71 13.65 -25.46
C SER A 91 -17.35 12.78 -24.38
N ALA A 92 -16.77 12.80 -23.18
CA ALA A 92 -17.17 11.94 -22.09
C ALA A 92 -18.54 12.40 -21.63
N ALA A 93 -19.58 11.72 -22.11
CA ALA A 93 -20.91 11.89 -21.56
C ALA A 93 -20.85 11.71 -20.03
N PRO A 94 -21.63 12.49 -19.24
CA PRO A 94 -21.63 12.37 -17.80
C PRO A 94 -21.88 10.91 -17.38
N ARG A 95 -20.92 10.31 -16.67
CA ARG A 95 -21.05 8.94 -16.17
C ARG A 95 -22.19 8.93 -15.13
N PRO A 96 -23.10 7.94 -15.14
CA PRO A 96 -24.11 7.82 -14.10
C PRO A 96 -23.46 7.68 -12.71
N PRO A 97 -24.10 8.17 -11.63
CA PRO A 97 -23.56 8.05 -10.28
C PRO A 97 -23.37 6.57 -9.92
N SER A 98 -22.24 6.25 -9.28
CA SER A 98 -21.94 4.88 -8.85
C SER A 98 -22.94 4.42 -7.79
N PRO A 99 -23.45 3.16 -7.87
CA PRO A 99 -24.35 2.61 -6.86
C PRO A 99 -23.71 2.57 -5.46
N ARG A 100 -22.37 2.54 -5.38
CA ARG A 100 -21.60 2.54 -4.12
C ARG A 100 -21.81 3.80 -3.29
N LEU A 101 -22.16 4.94 -3.91
CA LEU A 101 -22.46 6.18 -3.20
C LEU A 101 -23.66 6.06 -2.25
N THR A 102 -24.62 5.22 -2.61
CA THR A 102 -25.83 4.98 -1.79
C THR A 102 -25.72 3.77 -0.87
N ASP A 103 -24.68 2.96 -1.03
CA ASP A 103 -24.49 1.76 -0.22
C ASP A 103 -24.11 2.13 1.23
N PRO A 104 -24.86 1.67 2.24
CA PRO A 104 -24.55 1.96 3.64
C PRO A 104 -23.17 1.47 4.07
N ARG A 105 -22.65 0.37 3.50
CA ARG A 105 -21.33 -0.18 3.86
C ARG A 105 -20.22 0.76 3.42
N TRP A 106 -20.30 1.26 2.19
CA TRP A 106 -19.35 2.24 1.65
C TRP A 106 -19.39 3.54 2.43
N ARG A 107 -20.59 4.01 2.82
CA ARG A 107 -20.75 5.22 3.64
C ARG A 107 -20.16 5.08 5.05
N LEU A 108 -20.28 3.90 5.67
CA LEU A 108 -19.68 3.63 6.98
C LEU A 108 -18.15 3.54 6.89
N ALA A 109 -17.64 2.88 5.85
CA ALA A 109 -16.20 2.71 5.62
C ALA A 109 -15.48 3.98 5.15
N ALA A 110 -16.21 5.00 4.67
CA ALA A 110 -15.66 6.28 4.23
C ALA A 110 -14.99 7.08 5.37
N GLY A 111 -15.27 6.74 6.63
CA GLY A 111 -14.53 7.28 7.78
C GLY A 111 -13.13 6.67 7.94
N ASP A 112 -12.48 7.01 9.04
CA ASP A 112 -11.16 6.48 9.41
C ASP A 112 -11.24 5.28 10.37
N ASP A 113 -12.41 4.64 10.50
CA ASP A 113 -12.57 3.45 11.33
C ASP A 113 -12.01 2.20 10.62
N PRO A 114 -10.89 1.61 11.11
CA PRO A 114 -10.31 0.42 10.49
C PRO A 114 -11.25 -0.78 10.51
N LEU A 115 -12.19 -0.86 11.48
CA LEU A 115 -13.11 -1.97 11.59
C LEU A 115 -14.19 -1.94 10.50
N GLU A 116 -14.71 -0.76 10.17
CA GLU A 116 -15.66 -0.61 9.06
C GLU A 116 -14.97 -0.84 7.70
N ARG A 117 -13.71 -0.41 7.53
CA ARG A 117 -12.90 -0.73 6.35
C ARG A 117 -12.65 -2.24 6.20
N ALA A 118 -12.37 -2.93 7.30
CA ALA A 118 -12.21 -4.38 7.29
C ALA A 118 -13.51 -5.11 6.89
N ARG A 119 -14.66 -4.68 7.41
CA ARG A 119 -15.98 -5.22 7.01
C ARG A 119 -16.28 -4.98 5.53
N LEU A 120 -15.95 -3.80 5.02
CA LEU A 120 -16.08 -3.52 3.59
C LEU A 120 -15.17 -4.45 2.77
N ALA A 121 -13.92 -4.62 3.19
CA ALA A 121 -12.96 -5.46 2.49
C ALA A 121 -13.34 -6.95 2.48
N GLU A 122 -13.93 -7.46 3.56
CA GLU A 122 -14.49 -8.81 3.62
C GLU A 122 -15.68 -8.98 2.65
N ALA A 123 -16.53 -7.96 2.54
CA ALA A 123 -17.70 -8.01 1.68
C ALA A 123 -17.40 -7.89 0.18
N GLU A 124 -16.42 -7.05 -0.20
CA GLU A 124 -16.10 -6.74 -1.60
C GLU A 124 -14.93 -7.57 -2.15
N GLY A 125 -13.99 -7.98 -1.28
CA GLY A 125 -12.71 -8.55 -1.68
C GLY A 125 -11.82 -7.57 -2.44
N ALA A 126 -10.58 -7.98 -2.74
CA ALA A 126 -9.62 -7.15 -3.45
C ALA A 126 -10.11 -6.78 -4.86
N THR A 127 -10.74 -7.73 -5.57
CA THR A 127 -11.25 -7.50 -6.93
C THR A 127 -12.35 -6.44 -6.95
N GLY A 128 -13.32 -6.50 -6.03
CA GLY A 128 -14.40 -5.51 -5.94
C GLY A 128 -13.89 -4.12 -5.58
N LEU A 129 -12.93 -4.04 -4.65
CA LEU A 129 -12.28 -2.79 -4.27
C LEU A 129 -11.45 -2.19 -5.42
N LEU A 130 -10.72 -3.00 -6.19
CA LEU A 130 -9.98 -2.52 -7.38
C LEU A 130 -10.91 -1.96 -8.47
N ALA A 131 -12.09 -2.55 -8.63
CA ALA A 131 -13.11 -2.07 -9.56
C ALA A 131 -13.72 -0.74 -9.09
N ALA A 132 -13.85 -0.52 -7.78
CA ALA A 132 -14.34 0.73 -7.21
C ALA A 132 -13.39 1.92 -7.44
N LEU A 133 -12.10 1.68 -7.74
CA LEU A 133 -11.17 2.75 -8.09
C LEU A 133 -11.56 3.49 -9.37
N GLU A 134 -12.30 2.85 -10.27
CA GLU A 134 -12.82 3.47 -11.49
C GLU A 134 -13.93 4.49 -11.22
N ASP A 135 -14.55 4.47 -10.04
CA ASP A 135 -15.56 5.46 -9.65
C ASP A 135 -14.94 6.81 -9.28
N GLY A 136 -13.66 6.82 -8.91
CA GLY A 136 -12.93 8.02 -8.49
C GLY A 136 -13.41 8.62 -7.16
N GLY A 137 -12.89 9.81 -6.85
CA GLY A 137 -13.29 10.60 -5.67
C GLY A 137 -13.18 9.83 -4.34
N ASP A 138 -14.14 10.07 -3.45
CA ASP A 138 -14.16 9.50 -2.10
C ASP A 138 -14.35 7.97 -2.12
N ILE A 139 -15.02 7.42 -3.13
CA ILE A 139 -15.18 5.97 -3.29
C ILE A 139 -13.83 5.32 -3.56
N ALA A 140 -13.03 5.89 -4.47
CA ALA A 140 -11.69 5.38 -4.75
C ALA A 140 -10.78 5.47 -3.50
N LEU A 141 -10.83 6.58 -2.75
CA LEU A 141 -10.06 6.73 -1.52
C LEU A 141 -10.49 5.71 -0.44
N THR A 142 -11.79 5.51 -0.27
CA THR A 142 -12.33 4.49 0.64
C THR A 142 -11.87 3.09 0.26
N ALA A 143 -11.88 2.77 -1.05
CA ALA A 143 -11.42 1.49 -1.55
C ALA A 143 -9.92 1.27 -1.30
N LEU A 144 -9.09 2.29 -1.55
CA LEU A 144 -7.64 2.24 -1.26
C LEU A 144 -7.36 2.01 0.23
N GLY A 145 -8.10 2.69 1.11
CA GLY A 145 -7.99 2.51 2.55
C GLY A 145 -8.46 1.13 3.04
N ALA A 146 -9.39 0.48 2.33
CA ALA A 146 -9.92 -0.83 2.68
C ALA A 146 -9.07 -2.00 2.16
N LEU A 147 -8.37 -1.83 1.03
CA LEU A 147 -7.58 -2.88 0.36
C LEU A 147 -6.60 -3.64 1.28
N PRO A 148 -5.85 -3.00 2.20
CA PRO A 148 -4.98 -3.71 3.13
C PRO A 148 -5.71 -4.75 4.01
N TYR A 149 -7.01 -4.58 4.26
CA TYR A 149 -7.78 -5.50 5.08
C TYR A 149 -8.37 -6.68 4.30
N ALA A 150 -8.37 -6.64 2.96
CA ALA A 150 -8.96 -7.70 2.14
C ALA A 150 -8.19 -9.01 2.32
N ASP A 151 -8.90 -10.14 2.41
CA ASP A 151 -8.22 -11.42 2.55
C ASP A 151 -7.36 -11.71 1.33
N ASP A 152 -7.83 -11.45 0.13
CA ASP A 152 -7.13 -11.64 -1.15
C ASP A 152 -6.29 -10.42 -1.60
N ALA A 153 -5.88 -9.53 -0.69
CA ALA A 153 -5.18 -8.28 -1.01
C ALA A 153 -3.90 -8.44 -1.85
N ASP A 154 -3.22 -9.60 -1.80
CA ASP A 154 -2.04 -9.86 -2.64
C ASP A 154 -2.35 -9.73 -4.15
N LEU A 155 -3.61 -10.01 -4.57
CA LEU A 155 -4.08 -9.84 -5.95
C LEU A 155 -4.09 -8.37 -6.41
N ALA A 156 -4.10 -7.42 -5.47
CA ALA A 156 -4.12 -6.00 -5.78
C ALA A 156 -2.74 -5.39 -6.00
N LEU A 157 -1.65 -6.09 -5.66
CA LEU A 157 -0.29 -5.53 -5.73
C LEU A 157 0.09 -5.08 -7.15
N ALA A 158 -0.02 -5.96 -8.14
CA ALA A 158 0.34 -5.61 -9.52
C ALA A 158 -0.54 -4.50 -10.13
N PRO A 159 -1.88 -4.58 -10.08
CA PRO A 159 -2.74 -3.51 -10.62
C PRO A 159 -2.53 -2.15 -9.93
N LEU A 160 -2.32 -2.13 -8.61
CA LEU A 160 -2.03 -0.89 -7.88
C LEU A 160 -0.68 -0.31 -8.26
N ALA A 161 0.36 -1.15 -8.39
CA ALA A 161 1.68 -0.70 -8.78
C ALA A 161 1.72 -0.16 -10.22
N GLU A 162 0.96 -0.74 -11.14
CA GLU A 162 0.78 -0.20 -12.49
C GLU A 162 0.09 1.17 -12.45
N ARG A 163 -1.01 1.30 -11.71
CA ARG A 163 -1.69 2.60 -11.52
C ARG A 163 -0.77 3.63 -10.86
N ALA A 164 0.04 3.23 -9.88
CA ALA A 164 1.01 4.10 -9.23
C ALA A 164 2.10 4.59 -10.21
N ARG A 165 2.58 3.75 -11.12
CA ARG A 165 3.54 4.17 -12.18
C ARG A 165 2.93 5.19 -13.14
N ALA A 166 1.65 5.04 -13.46
CA ALA A 166 0.92 5.96 -14.33
C ALA A 166 0.48 7.25 -13.62
N ALA A 167 0.34 7.22 -12.29
CA ALA A 167 -0.08 8.37 -11.49
C ALA A 167 1.05 9.38 -11.28
N SER A 168 0.68 10.63 -11.02
CA SER A 168 1.60 11.70 -10.63
C SER A 168 0.90 12.70 -9.71
N GLY A 169 1.70 13.44 -8.93
CA GLY A 169 1.19 14.46 -8.03
C GLY A 169 0.35 13.87 -6.88
N PRO A 170 -0.79 14.49 -6.50
CA PRO A 170 -1.49 14.17 -5.26
C PRO A 170 -2.20 12.81 -5.26
N SER A 171 -2.50 12.23 -6.43
CA SER A 171 -3.18 10.93 -6.52
C SER A 171 -2.24 9.74 -6.24
N LEU A 172 -0.92 9.95 -6.27
CA LEU A 172 0.05 8.90 -6.03
C LEU A 172 0.13 8.48 -4.55
N THR A 173 0.03 9.42 -3.63
CA THR A 173 0.14 9.15 -2.18
C THR A 173 -0.80 8.04 -1.69
N PRO A 174 -2.13 8.11 -1.90
CA PRO A 174 -3.04 7.06 -1.41
C PRO A 174 -2.80 5.69 -2.06
N LEU A 175 -2.28 5.65 -3.30
CA LEU A 175 -1.88 4.39 -3.95
C LEU A 175 -0.67 3.76 -3.24
N LEU A 176 0.34 4.58 -2.91
CA LEU A 176 1.53 4.12 -2.20
C LEU A 176 1.22 3.70 -0.77
N GLU A 177 0.32 4.39 -0.08
CA GLU A 177 -0.16 4.01 1.25
C GLU A 177 -0.89 2.65 1.22
N ALA A 178 -1.75 2.42 0.23
CA ALA A 178 -2.40 1.13 0.04
C ALA A 178 -1.38 0.02 -0.25
N LEU A 179 -0.41 0.25 -1.14
CA LEU A 179 0.67 -0.69 -1.45
C LEU A 179 1.51 -1.01 -0.21
N LEU A 180 1.89 0.00 0.59
CA LEU A 180 2.61 -0.17 1.85
C LEU A 180 1.77 -0.99 2.85
N GLY A 181 0.47 -0.67 2.97
CA GLY A 181 -0.45 -1.37 3.85
C GLY A 181 -0.59 -2.86 3.49
N ILE A 182 -0.61 -3.21 2.21
CA ILE A 182 -0.65 -4.61 1.75
C ILE A 182 0.71 -5.28 1.95
N ALA A 183 1.80 -4.62 1.57
CA ALA A 183 3.16 -5.16 1.64
C ALA A 183 3.61 -5.42 3.08
N GLY A 184 3.30 -4.52 4.00
CA GLY A 184 3.67 -4.58 5.42
C GLY A 184 2.85 -5.57 6.26
N ARG A 185 1.94 -6.34 5.65
CA ARG A 185 1.17 -7.35 6.38
C ARG A 185 2.08 -8.50 6.81
N PRO A 186 1.87 -9.03 8.04
CA PRO A 186 2.51 -10.28 8.45
C PRO A 186 2.19 -11.40 7.47
N PRO A 187 3.18 -12.25 7.12
CA PRO A 187 2.95 -13.39 6.25
C PRO A 187 1.90 -14.32 6.86
N ARG A 188 0.89 -14.68 6.07
CA ARG A 188 -0.16 -15.62 6.48
C ARG A 188 0.26 -17.04 6.14
N PRO A 189 -0.20 -18.07 6.90
CA PRO A 189 0.10 -19.48 6.65
C PRO A 189 -0.73 -20.03 5.47
N ARG A 190 -0.69 -19.34 4.33
CA ARG A 190 -1.38 -19.70 3.10
C ARG A 190 -0.45 -19.46 1.94
N GLU A 191 -0.67 -20.16 0.85
CA GLU A 191 0.06 -19.93 -0.39
C GLU A 191 -0.23 -18.50 -0.92
N PRO A 192 0.78 -17.76 -1.39
CA PRO A 192 0.56 -16.50 -2.09
C PRO A 192 -0.35 -16.69 -3.30
N LEU A 193 -1.37 -15.83 -3.45
CA LEU A 193 -2.35 -15.97 -4.53
C LEU A 193 -1.79 -15.56 -5.90
N ASP A 194 -0.86 -14.61 -5.94
CA ASP A 194 -0.23 -14.12 -7.16
C ASP A 194 1.24 -13.73 -6.89
N PRO A 195 2.17 -14.71 -6.88
CA PRO A 195 3.59 -14.43 -6.61
C PRO A 195 4.24 -13.60 -7.72
N ASP A 196 3.79 -13.72 -8.97
CA ASP A 196 4.37 -13.00 -10.10
C ASP A 196 3.92 -11.53 -10.10
N GLY A 197 2.65 -11.26 -9.79
CA GLY A 197 2.16 -9.91 -9.58
C GLY A 197 2.85 -9.21 -8.40
N ALA A 198 3.14 -9.93 -7.31
CA ALA A 198 3.90 -9.39 -6.19
C ALA A 198 5.34 -9.00 -6.57
N ARG A 199 6.02 -9.81 -7.40
CA ARG A 199 7.36 -9.46 -7.94
C ARG A 199 7.31 -8.25 -8.87
N ALA A 200 6.31 -8.19 -9.75
CA ALA A 200 6.11 -7.05 -10.64
C ALA A 200 5.87 -5.75 -9.86
N ALA A 201 5.07 -5.83 -8.79
CA ALA A 201 4.83 -4.71 -7.89
C ALA A 201 6.11 -4.27 -7.15
N ALA A 202 6.93 -5.23 -6.68
CA ALA A 202 8.21 -4.93 -6.04
C ALA A 202 9.16 -4.19 -7.00
N ALA A 203 9.28 -4.64 -8.25
CA ALA A 203 10.10 -3.98 -9.26
C ALA A 203 9.61 -2.55 -9.56
N ALA A 204 8.30 -2.35 -9.67
CA ALA A 204 7.70 -1.03 -9.86
C ALA A 204 7.94 -0.09 -8.67
N LEU A 205 7.94 -0.60 -7.44
CA LEU A 205 8.23 0.20 -6.25
C LEU A 205 9.71 0.62 -6.18
N VAL A 206 10.64 -0.26 -6.57
CA VAL A 206 12.07 0.11 -6.73
C VAL A 206 12.22 1.20 -7.78
N GLU A 207 11.58 1.06 -8.94
CA GLU A 207 11.57 2.09 -9.99
C GLU A 207 11.08 3.44 -9.43
N LEU A 208 9.91 3.46 -8.79
CA LEU A 208 9.31 4.67 -8.19
C LEU A 208 10.20 5.27 -7.10
N SER A 209 10.86 4.46 -6.28
CA SER A 209 11.76 4.96 -5.23
C SER A 209 12.99 5.70 -5.77
N GLY A 210 13.46 5.31 -6.97
CA GLY A 210 14.58 5.94 -7.67
C GLY A 210 14.23 7.23 -8.42
N ARG A 211 12.95 7.57 -8.57
CA ARG A 211 12.48 8.75 -9.29
C ARG A 211 12.71 10.03 -8.50
N ARG A 212 13.78 10.76 -8.83
CA ARG A 212 14.17 12.02 -8.19
C ARG A 212 13.24 13.20 -8.50
N ASP A 213 12.36 13.05 -9.48
CA ASP A 213 11.31 14.01 -9.83
C ASP A 213 10.11 13.96 -8.87
N LEU A 214 9.97 12.89 -8.08
CA LEU A 214 8.90 12.76 -7.10
C LEU A 214 9.22 13.48 -5.78
N PRO A 215 8.20 14.00 -5.08
CA PRO A 215 8.33 14.50 -3.71
C PRO A 215 8.98 13.47 -2.77
N ALA A 216 9.83 13.95 -1.86
CA ALA A 216 10.56 13.07 -0.92
C ALA A 216 9.63 12.19 -0.08
N GLU A 217 8.47 12.70 0.35
CA GLU A 217 7.46 11.94 1.09
C GLU A 217 6.92 10.74 0.30
N GLN A 218 6.62 10.95 -0.99
CA GLN A 218 6.13 9.88 -1.88
C GLN A 218 7.23 8.84 -2.14
N ARG A 219 8.47 9.29 -2.37
CA ARG A 219 9.62 8.39 -2.49
C ARG A 219 9.83 7.56 -1.23
N ALA A 220 9.71 8.16 -0.04
CA ALA A 220 9.87 7.46 1.23
C ALA A 220 8.81 6.38 1.44
N LEU A 221 7.55 6.63 1.04
CA LEU A 221 6.50 5.61 1.03
C LEU A 221 6.84 4.45 0.08
N ALA A 222 7.32 4.75 -1.13
CA ALA A 222 7.75 3.73 -2.09
C ALA A 222 8.92 2.89 -1.57
N ILE A 223 9.92 3.51 -0.94
CA ILE A 223 11.06 2.83 -0.29
C ILE A 223 10.57 1.90 0.82
N SER A 224 9.67 2.40 1.68
CA SER A 224 9.11 1.63 2.79
C SER A 224 8.33 0.41 2.28
N ALA A 225 7.51 0.58 1.24
CA ALA A 225 6.77 -0.51 0.63
C ALA A 225 7.70 -1.53 -0.04
N ALA A 226 8.73 -1.07 -0.76
CA ALA A 226 9.74 -1.94 -1.36
C ALA A 226 10.46 -2.80 -0.30
N ARG A 227 10.80 -2.21 0.85
CA ARG A 227 11.44 -2.93 1.97
C ARG A 227 10.55 -4.00 2.58
N ALA A 228 9.28 -3.68 2.78
CA ALA A 228 8.31 -4.66 3.25
C ALA A 228 8.19 -5.86 2.29
N LEU A 229 8.31 -5.65 0.97
CA LEU A 229 8.41 -6.74 -0.01
C LEU A 229 9.78 -7.45 -0.01
N ALA A 230 10.86 -6.75 0.31
CA ALA A 230 12.20 -7.32 0.46
C ALA A 230 12.28 -8.30 1.64
N GLU A 231 11.62 -7.97 2.76
CA GLU A 231 11.46 -8.87 3.91
C GLU A 231 10.75 -10.19 3.54
N ARG A 232 9.91 -10.16 2.49
CA ARG A 232 9.24 -11.32 1.90
C ARG A 232 10.07 -12.04 0.83
N GLY A 233 11.29 -11.57 0.56
CA GLY A 233 12.20 -12.14 -0.44
C GLY A 233 11.80 -11.85 -1.89
N LEU A 234 10.99 -10.82 -2.14
CA LEU A 234 10.50 -10.47 -3.48
C LEU A 234 11.42 -9.51 -4.25
N VAL A 235 12.36 -8.86 -3.56
CA VAL A 235 13.34 -7.92 -4.10
C VAL A 235 14.62 -7.97 -3.29
N ASP A 236 15.78 -7.76 -3.91
CA ASP A 236 17.05 -7.65 -3.19
C ASP A 236 17.09 -6.32 -2.41
N PRO A 237 17.28 -6.33 -1.08
CA PRO A 237 17.40 -5.11 -0.29
C PRO A 237 18.46 -4.12 -0.80
N ARG A 238 19.48 -4.59 -1.53
CA ARG A 238 20.55 -3.76 -2.11
C ARG A 238 20.10 -2.89 -3.27
N ASP A 239 19.01 -3.25 -3.93
CA ASP A 239 18.45 -2.49 -5.04
C ASP A 239 17.59 -1.31 -4.55
N ILE A 240 17.26 -1.27 -3.25
CA ILE A 240 16.39 -0.25 -2.66
C ILE A 240 17.24 0.96 -2.24
N PRO A 241 16.94 2.18 -2.73
CA PRO A 241 17.60 3.40 -2.29
C PRO A 241 17.51 3.62 -0.78
N ALA A 242 18.60 4.10 -0.18
CA ALA A 242 18.73 4.41 1.25
C ALA A 242 18.88 5.93 1.52
N ASP A 243 18.74 6.77 0.50
CA ASP A 243 18.99 8.22 0.60
C ASP A 243 17.98 8.97 1.48
N LEU A 244 16.82 8.37 1.73
CA LEU A 244 15.75 8.93 2.57
C LEU A 244 15.61 8.21 3.92
N ASP A 245 16.60 7.41 4.30
CA ASP A 245 16.59 6.80 5.63
C ASP A 245 16.79 7.85 6.71
N PRO A 246 16.08 7.73 7.84
CA PRO A 246 16.31 8.60 9.00
C PRO A 246 17.71 8.42 9.63
N GLU A 247 18.53 7.50 9.10
CA GLU A 247 19.87 7.15 9.55
C GLU A 247 20.90 8.22 9.14
N GLY A 248 20.93 9.33 9.88
CA GLY A 248 22.08 10.23 9.84
C GLY A 248 21.89 11.68 10.27
N SER A 249 20.70 12.09 10.73
CA SER A 249 20.52 13.52 11.01
C SER A 249 21.40 14.07 12.13
N ASP A 250 21.93 13.29 13.11
CA ASP A 250 22.85 13.86 14.14
C ASP A 250 23.58 12.87 15.08
N ALA A 251 23.54 11.54 14.87
CA ALA A 251 24.15 10.60 15.82
C ALA A 251 25.70 10.65 15.88
N GLY A 252 26.35 11.44 15.02
CA GLY A 252 27.82 11.62 14.97
C GLY A 252 28.41 12.78 15.77
N SER A 253 27.61 13.70 16.34
CA SER A 253 28.16 14.92 16.99
C SER A 253 28.28 14.86 18.52
N ALA A 254 27.92 13.75 19.19
CA ALA A 254 28.05 13.60 20.64
C ALA A 254 29.34 12.88 21.10
N GLY A 255 30.31 12.69 20.20
CA GLY A 255 31.66 12.23 20.52
C GLY A 255 32.58 13.34 21.02
N ALA A 256 32.09 14.30 21.81
CA ALA A 256 32.94 15.22 22.55
C ALA A 256 33.61 14.44 23.68
N GLN A 257 34.74 13.85 23.33
CA GLN A 257 35.65 13.11 24.18
C GLN A 257 36.06 14.02 25.36
N ALA A 258 35.47 13.79 26.53
CA ALA A 258 35.93 14.43 27.75
C ALA A 258 37.38 14.00 28.01
N PRO A 259 38.33 14.94 28.22
CA PRO A 259 39.71 14.58 28.54
C PRO A 259 39.71 13.84 29.88
N ARG A 260 40.30 12.64 29.89
CA ARG A 260 40.52 11.88 31.13
C ARG A 260 41.67 12.52 31.93
N PRO A 261 41.54 12.61 33.26
CA PRO A 261 42.57 13.16 34.14
C PRO A 261 43.80 12.25 34.26
#